data_AF-A0A0F2QGG4-F1
#
_entry.id   AF-A0A0F2QGG4-F1
#
_cell.length_a   1.000
_cell.length_b   1.000
_cell.length_c   1.000
_cell.angle_alpha   90.00
_cell.angle_beta   90.00
_cell.angle_gamma   90.00
#
_symmetry.space_group_name_H-M   'P 1'
#
loop_
_entity.id
_entity.type
_entity.pdbx_description
1 polymer ?
#
loop_
_entity_poly.entity_id
_entity_poly.type
_entity_poly.pdbx_seq_one_letter_code
_entity_poly.pdbx_strand_id
1 'polypeptide(L)'
;MHLFRAGLAIGVAGVLSACFMSDTPFIPDEDAVRLDEGETVLVCTNSDDCARTIPNRGNPGYLMMPPPDEGEDEGTMAIRFAPLVEASFGPVWLAEIKMVDEDDGDVAYVVGAVRRAPEFDDGETKAFDVELPWCDDVPEPDLETYGIAKLDSYTCALPTKASISDYLRATYMGFFEDPDWWEDS
;
A
#
# COMPACT_ATOMS: atom_id res chain seq x y z
N MET A 1 -13.86 -1.10 -34.41
CA MET A 1 -14.54 -2.42 -34.27
C MET A 1 -13.46 -3.48 -34.10
N HIS A 2 -13.36 -3.98 -32.86
CA HIS A 2 -12.92 -5.33 -32.40
C HIS A 2 -11.56 -5.86 -32.94
N LEU A 3 -10.56 -6.24 -32.14
CA LEU A 3 -10.61 -7.07 -30.94
C LEU A 3 -9.45 -6.71 -29.99
N PHE A 4 -9.73 -6.41 -28.72
CA PHE A 4 -8.77 -6.57 -27.62
C PHE A 4 -9.15 -7.88 -26.91
N ARG A 5 -8.29 -8.89 -27.05
CA ARG A 5 -8.39 -10.18 -26.36
C ARG A 5 -6.97 -10.67 -26.08
N ALA A 6 -6.48 -10.31 -24.91
CA ALA A 6 -5.39 -10.94 -24.16
C ALA A 6 -5.57 -10.34 -22.75
N GLY A 7 -6.12 -11.06 -21.77
CA GLY A 7 -5.58 -12.32 -21.28
C GLY A 7 -4.45 -12.01 -20.32
N LEU A 8 -4.74 -11.22 -19.28
CA LEU A 8 -3.84 -10.93 -18.17
C LEU A 8 -3.49 -12.28 -17.53
N ALA A 9 -2.29 -12.78 -17.80
CA ALA A 9 -1.78 -13.97 -17.11
C ALA A 9 -1.27 -13.48 -15.76
N ILE A 10 -2.14 -13.56 -14.75
CA ILE A 10 -1.83 -13.22 -13.36
C ILE A 10 -0.75 -14.19 -12.88
N GLY A 11 0.49 -13.69 -12.85
CA GLY A 11 1.65 -14.31 -12.23
C GLY A 11 1.96 -13.76 -10.84
N VAL A 12 1.00 -13.09 -10.19
CA VAL A 12 1.08 -12.64 -8.78
C VAL A 12 -0.16 -13.15 -8.06
N ALA A 13 -0.16 -14.43 -7.72
CA ALA A 13 -1.36 -15.13 -7.22
C ALA A 13 -1.67 -14.90 -5.73
N GLY A 14 -0.97 -13.99 -5.05
CA GLY A 14 -1.11 -13.79 -3.60
C GLY A 14 -1.66 -12.44 -3.13
N VAL A 15 -1.56 -11.36 -3.94
CA VAL A 15 -1.67 -9.98 -3.40
C VAL A 15 -2.76 -9.13 -4.08
N LEU A 16 -3.54 -9.69 -5.01
CA LEU A 16 -4.63 -8.92 -5.66
C LEU A 16 -5.91 -8.95 -4.81
N SER A 17 -5.83 -8.52 -3.56
CA SER A 17 -7.00 -7.97 -2.87
C SER A 17 -7.48 -6.75 -3.65
N ALA A 18 -8.78 -6.43 -3.62
CA ALA A 18 -9.31 -5.38 -4.49
C ALA A 18 -8.72 -4.02 -4.11
N CYS A 19 -7.74 -3.50 -4.83
CA CYS A 19 -6.93 -2.37 -4.36
C CYS A 19 -7.19 -1.07 -5.13
N PHE A 20 -6.86 0.04 -4.48
CA PHE A 20 -6.72 1.32 -5.16
C PHE A 20 -5.35 1.40 -5.86
N MET A 21 -5.36 1.68 -7.17
CA MET A 21 -4.15 1.72 -7.98
C MET A 21 -4.07 2.93 -8.92
N SER A 22 -2.86 3.21 -9.43
CA SER A 22 -2.58 4.24 -10.43
C SER A 22 -1.32 3.88 -11.24
N ASP A 23 -1.21 4.43 -12.46
CA ASP A 23 -0.01 4.41 -13.30
C ASP A 23 1.00 5.51 -12.92
N THR A 24 0.56 6.47 -12.11
CA THR A 24 1.36 7.59 -11.62
C THR A 24 1.36 7.65 -10.10
N PRO A 25 2.44 8.12 -9.46
CA PRO A 25 2.47 8.20 -8.02
C PRO A 25 1.42 9.15 -7.47
N PHE A 26 0.72 8.72 -6.42
CA PHE A 26 -0.13 9.56 -5.59
C PHE A 26 0.71 10.46 -4.70
N ILE A 27 1.75 9.94 -4.06
CA ILE A 27 2.56 10.71 -3.10
C ILE A 27 3.61 11.54 -3.86
N PRO A 28 3.51 12.89 -3.86
CA PRO A 28 4.57 13.75 -4.40
C PRO A 28 5.86 13.59 -3.59
N ASP A 29 7.02 13.79 -4.22
CA ASP A 29 8.32 13.61 -3.57
C ASP A 29 8.50 14.54 -2.35
N GLU A 30 7.93 15.74 -2.38
CA GLU A 30 7.99 16.69 -1.27
C GLU A 30 7.15 16.30 -0.05
N ASP A 31 6.14 15.45 -0.25
CA ASP A 31 5.23 15.00 0.80
C ASP A 31 5.65 13.66 1.41
N ALA A 32 6.57 12.96 0.74
CA ALA A 32 7.01 11.65 1.14
C ALA A 32 7.92 11.74 2.38
N VAL A 33 7.67 10.87 3.37
CA VAL A 33 8.39 10.82 4.64
C VAL A 33 9.00 9.45 4.87
N ARG A 34 10.13 9.41 5.58
CA ARG A 34 10.66 8.18 6.16
C ARG A 34 10.19 8.08 7.61
N LEU A 35 9.64 6.93 7.99
CA LEU A 35 9.01 6.75 9.28
C LEU A 35 10.00 6.41 10.40
N ASP A 36 11.10 5.72 10.07
CA ASP A 36 12.12 5.29 11.04
C ASP A 36 13.51 5.09 10.39
N GLU A 37 14.54 5.08 11.21
CA GLU A 37 15.94 4.81 10.83
C GLU A 37 16.51 3.59 11.59
N GLY A 38 15.65 2.73 12.15
CA GLY A 38 16.00 1.48 12.80
C GLY A 38 16.88 0.57 11.93
N GLU A 39 17.68 -0.29 12.56
CA GLU A 39 18.61 -1.18 11.85
C GLU A 39 17.86 -2.20 10.98
N THR A 40 16.71 -2.66 11.47
CA THR A 40 15.77 -3.48 10.71
C THR A 40 14.41 -2.80 10.70
N VAL A 41 13.86 -2.57 9.50
CA VAL A 41 12.49 -2.10 9.31
C VAL A 41 11.69 -3.20 8.60
N LEU A 42 10.59 -3.63 9.23
CA LEU A 42 9.62 -4.57 8.69
C LEU A 42 8.38 -3.81 8.21
N VAL A 43 7.81 -4.30 7.11
CA VAL A 43 6.50 -3.89 6.62
C VAL A 43 5.64 -5.13 6.55
N CYS A 44 4.58 -5.18 7.35
CA CYS A 44 3.76 -6.35 7.57
C CYS A 44 2.35 -6.13 7.03
N THR A 45 1.83 -7.05 6.27
CA THR A 45 0.40 -7.11 5.90
C THR A 45 -0.40 -7.80 7.00
N ASN A 46 0.24 -8.71 7.73
CA ASN A 46 -0.20 -9.23 9.03
C ASN A 46 0.98 -9.79 9.83
N SER A 47 0.69 -10.34 11.02
CA SER A 47 1.72 -10.78 11.95
C SER A 47 2.65 -11.88 11.43
N ASP A 48 2.20 -12.68 10.45
CA ASP A 48 2.97 -13.78 9.88
C ASP A 48 3.53 -13.46 8.47
N ASP A 49 3.15 -12.32 7.89
CA ASP A 49 3.55 -11.86 6.56
C ASP A 49 4.23 -10.48 6.63
N CYS A 50 5.54 -10.50 6.83
CA CYS A 50 6.37 -9.30 6.96
C CYS A 50 7.53 -9.28 5.96
N ALA A 51 7.56 -8.26 5.12
CA ALA A 51 8.68 -7.98 4.25
C ALA A 51 9.80 -7.28 5.03
N ARG A 52 11.03 -7.79 4.89
CA ARG A 52 12.23 -7.06 5.34
C ARG A 52 12.49 -5.91 4.38
N THR A 53 12.90 -4.78 4.93
CA THR A 53 13.18 -3.60 4.09
C THR A 53 14.58 -3.04 4.30
N ILE A 54 15.05 -2.27 3.31
CA ILE A 54 16.26 -1.45 3.42
C ILE A 54 15.93 0.02 3.12
N PRO A 55 16.60 0.99 3.76
CA PRO A 55 16.38 2.40 3.45
C PRO A 55 16.63 2.71 1.98
N ASN A 56 15.65 3.34 1.33
CA ASN A 56 15.82 3.82 -0.03
C ASN A 56 16.66 5.12 0.00
N ARG A 57 17.97 5.03 -0.23
CA ARG A 57 18.88 6.19 -0.08
C ARG A 57 18.62 7.34 -1.07
N GLY A 58 17.79 7.12 -2.09
CA GLY A 58 17.40 8.15 -3.06
C GLY A 58 15.96 8.69 -2.91
N ASN A 59 15.13 8.11 -2.03
CA ASN A 59 13.74 8.53 -1.86
C ASN A 59 13.29 8.33 -0.40
N PRO A 60 12.55 9.27 0.22
CA PRO A 60 11.88 9.03 1.50
C PRO A 60 10.92 7.81 1.43
N GLY A 61 11.39 6.70 2.00
CA GLY A 61 10.74 5.39 1.94
C GLY A 61 11.75 4.24 2.11
N TYR A 62 11.31 3.03 1.80
CA TYR A 62 12.12 1.81 1.86
C TYR A 62 12.00 0.99 0.57
N LEU A 63 12.93 0.05 0.38
CA LEU A 63 12.81 -1.03 -0.58
C LEU A 63 12.45 -2.30 0.18
N MET A 64 11.32 -2.91 -0.18
CA MET A 64 10.86 -4.19 0.33
C MET A 64 11.59 -5.30 -0.43
N MET A 65 12.23 -6.19 0.33
CA MET A 65 12.92 -7.35 -0.23
C MET A 65 11.89 -8.45 -0.51
N PRO A 66 12.03 -9.19 -1.62
CA PRO A 66 11.20 -10.35 -1.85
C PRO A 66 11.40 -11.39 -0.72
N PRO A 67 10.39 -12.22 -0.45
CA PRO A 67 10.50 -13.42 0.37
C PRO A 67 11.74 -14.25 0.01
N PRO A 68 12.42 -14.85 1.00
CA PRO A 68 13.67 -15.59 0.78
C PRO A 68 13.49 -16.90 -0.02
N ASP A 69 12.26 -17.38 -0.14
CA ASP A 69 11.85 -18.57 -0.90
C ASP A 69 11.41 -18.24 -2.33
N GLU A 70 11.15 -16.97 -2.63
CA GLU A 70 10.99 -16.47 -3.98
C GLU A 70 12.38 -16.29 -4.62
N GLY A 71 12.51 -16.62 -5.90
CA GLY A 71 13.80 -16.71 -6.59
C GLY A 71 14.53 -15.36 -6.64
N GLU A 72 15.85 -15.38 -6.85
CA GLU A 72 16.68 -14.16 -7.03
C GLU A 72 16.23 -13.26 -8.19
N ASP A 73 15.29 -13.74 -9.01
CA ASP A 73 14.74 -13.06 -10.17
C ASP A 73 13.65 -12.03 -9.78
N GLU A 74 13.05 -12.12 -8.58
CA GLU A 74 12.02 -11.15 -8.16
C GLU A 74 12.60 -9.81 -7.68
N GLY A 75 12.12 -8.73 -8.29
CA GLY A 75 12.54 -7.36 -8.03
C GLY A 75 12.07 -6.81 -6.68
N THR A 76 12.89 -5.94 -6.08
CA THR A 76 12.47 -5.20 -4.88
C THR A 76 11.36 -4.21 -5.19
N MET A 77 10.31 -4.19 -4.38
CA MET A 77 9.26 -3.17 -4.44
C MET A 77 9.66 -1.93 -3.63
N ALA A 78 9.28 -0.73 -4.06
CA ALA A 78 9.53 0.48 -3.29
C ALA A 78 8.26 0.91 -2.54
N ILE A 79 8.38 1.26 -1.26
CA ILE A 79 7.28 1.78 -0.45
C ILE A 79 7.59 3.19 0.06
N ARG A 80 6.60 4.09 -0.01
CA ARG A 80 6.68 5.48 0.44
C ARG A 80 5.49 5.82 1.31
N PHE A 81 5.63 6.87 2.13
CA PHE A 81 4.62 7.25 3.09
C PHE A 81 4.32 8.74 3.06
N ALA A 82 3.09 9.12 3.38
CA ALA A 82 2.71 10.50 3.62
C ALA A 82 1.74 10.57 4.81
N PRO A 83 1.75 11.63 5.64
CA PRO A 83 0.79 11.75 6.74
C PRO A 83 -0.67 11.64 6.26
N LEU A 84 -1.47 10.80 6.92
CA LEU A 84 -2.88 10.62 6.61
C LEU A 84 -3.77 11.22 7.71
N VAL A 85 -3.64 10.76 8.95
CA VAL A 85 -4.45 11.18 10.09
C VAL A 85 -3.76 10.85 11.42
N GLU A 86 -4.13 11.55 12.49
CA GLU A 86 -3.76 11.17 13.87
C GLU A 86 -4.90 10.37 14.49
N ALA A 87 -4.63 9.10 14.83
CA ALA A 87 -5.54 8.23 15.56
C ALA A 87 -5.21 8.21 17.06
N SER A 88 -6.06 7.59 17.87
CA SER A 88 -5.92 7.58 19.33
C SER A 88 -4.65 6.87 19.85
N PHE A 89 -4.15 5.88 19.11
CA PHE A 89 -2.93 5.13 19.43
C PHE A 89 -1.69 5.64 18.69
N GLY A 90 -1.83 6.63 17.82
CA GLY A 90 -0.72 7.24 17.09
C GLY A 90 -1.07 7.66 15.66
N PRO A 91 -0.07 8.19 14.94
CA PRO A 91 -0.23 8.56 13.54
C PRO A 91 -0.52 7.35 12.66
N VAL A 92 -1.38 7.58 11.67
CA VAL A 92 -1.60 6.70 10.52
C VAL A 92 -1.10 7.46 9.29
N TRP A 93 -0.38 6.76 8.42
CA TRP A 93 0.13 7.30 7.17
C TRP A 93 -0.55 6.64 5.98
N LEU A 94 -0.58 7.36 4.87
CA LEU A 94 -0.85 6.81 3.55
C LEU A 94 0.41 6.06 3.13
N ALA A 95 0.28 4.80 2.75
CA ALA A 95 1.35 4.01 2.14
C ALA A 95 1.15 3.93 0.64
N GLU A 96 2.22 4.07 -0.13
CA GLU A 96 2.22 3.86 -1.57
C GLU A 96 3.31 2.85 -1.93
N ILE A 97 2.91 1.75 -2.55
CA ILE A 97 3.79 0.69 -3.01
C ILE A 97 3.92 0.80 -4.53
N LYS A 98 5.15 0.98 -5.02
CA LYS A 98 5.48 0.91 -6.43
C LYS A 98 5.82 -0.52 -6.80
N MET A 99 4.99 -1.09 -7.67
CA MET A 99 5.20 -2.37 -8.35
C MET A 99 5.71 -2.10 -9.76
N VAL A 100 6.62 -2.95 -10.24
CA VAL A 100 7.13 -2.92 -11.61
C VAL A 100 6.92 -4.32 -12.17
N ASP A 101 6.17 -4.41 -13.26
CA ASP A 101 6.02 -5.64 -14.02
C ASP A 101 7.36 -5.99 -14.68
N GLU A 102 7.83 -7.20 -14.46
CA GLU A 102 9.15 -7.65 -14.93
C GLU A 102 9.17 -7.98 -16.42
N ASP A 103 8.02 -8.35 -16.99
CA ASP A 103 7.89 -8.79 -18.38
C ASP A 103 7.84 -7.61 -19.35
N ASP A 104 7.13 -6.53 -19.00
CA ASP A 104 6.96 -5.36 -19.87
C ASP A 104 7.46 -4.03 -19.28
N GLY A 105 7.82 -4.00 -18.00
CA GLY A 105 8.32 -2.82 -17.31
C GLY A 105 7.22 -1.82 -16.91
N ASP A 106 5.95 -2.21 -17.01
CA ASP A 106 4.83 -1.37 -16.59
C ASP A 106 4.89 -1.10 -15.09
N VAL A 107 4.52 0.12 -14.71
CA VAL A 107 4.59 0.58 -13.32
C VAL A 107 3.18 0.76 -12.80
N ALA A 108 2.91 0.15 -11.64
CA ALA A 108 1.68 0.36 -10.89
C ALA A 108 1.99 0.86 -9.48
N TYR A 109 1.16 1.75 -8.98
CA TYR A 109 1.22 2.27 -7.63
C TYR A 109 -0.03 1.81 -6.89
N VAL A 110 0.13 1.03 -5.83
CA VAL A 110 -0.95 0.58 -4.94
C VAL A 110 -0.92 1.41 -3.66
N VAL A 111 -2.11 1.75 -3.16
CA VAL A 111 -2.24 2.63 -1.98
C VAL A 111 -2.88 1.89 -0.82
N GLY A 112 -2.30 2.09 0.36
CA GLY A 112 -2.77 1.55 1.62
C GLY A 112 -2.75 2.57 2.76
N ALA A 113 -3.13 2.10 3.95
CA ALA A 113 -2.92 2.80 5.21
C ALA A 113 -1.84 2.06 6.00
N VAL A 114 -1.03 2.79 6.76
CA VAL A 114 0.02 2.19 7.59
C VAL A 114 0.00 2.76 8.98
N ARG A 115 0.23 1.91 9.98
CA ARG A 115 0.52 2.33 11.36
C ARG A 115 1.81 1.70 11.85
N ARG A 116 2.28 2.13 13.03
CA ARG A 116 3.35 1.42 13.71
C ARG A 116 2.80 0.14 14.34
N ALA A 117 3.56 -0.96 14.24
CA ALA A 117 3.26 -2.26 14.85
C ALA A 117 4.16 -2.45 16.09
N PRO A 118 3.77 -1.90 17.27
CA PRO A 118 4.62 -1.86 18.45
C PRO A 118 4.97 -3.25 19.03
N GLU A 119 4.21 -4.28 18.70
CA GLU A 119 4.42 -5.67 19.13
C GLU A 119 5.73 -6.29 18.61
N PHE A 120 6.27 -5.75 17.51
CA PHE A 120 7.57 -6.14 16.96
C PHE A 120 8.73 -5.22 17.39
N ASP A 121 8.46 -4.14 18.15
CA ASP A 121 9.49 -3.19 18.53
C ASP A 121 10.38 -3.75 19.66
N ASP A 122 11.60 -4.15 19.31
CA ASP A 122 12.62 -4.64 20.25
C ASP A 122 13.84 -3.68 20.39
N GLY A 123 13.72 -2.46 19.86
CA GLY A 123 14.76 -1.44 19.88
C GLY A 123 15.72 -1.46 18.69
N GLU A 124 15.99 -2.63 18.09
CA GLU A 124 16.78 -2.80 16.86
C GLU A 124 15.87 -2.95 15.63
N THR A 125 14.74 -3.60 15.84
CA THR A 125 13.68 -3.85 14.87
C THR A 125 12.52 -2.89 15.08
N LYS A 126 12.03 -2.32 13.98
CA LYS A 126 10.81 -1.52 13.90
C LYS A 126 9.90 -2.14 12.87
N ALA A 127 8.60 -2.20 13.14
CA ALA A 127 7.64 -2.73 12.19
C ALA A 127 6.45 -1.78 11.99
N PHE A 128 5.81 -1.97 10.84
CA PHE A 128 4.66 -1.22 10.41
C PHE A 128 3.63 -2.16 9.82
N ASP A 129 2.39 -2.07 10.28
CA ASP A 129 1.25 -2.79 9.70
C ASP A 129 0.74 -1.98 8.50
N VAL A 130 0.61 -2.62 7.34
CA VAL A 130 0.10 -2.04 6.11
C VAL A 130 -1.19 -2.74 5.74
N GLU A 131 -2.21 -1.91 5.58
CA GLU A 131 -3.54 -2.29 5.15
C GLU A 131 -3.78 -1.84 3.74
N LEU A 132 -4.32 -2.74 2.91
CA LEU A 132 -4.70 -2.46 1.53
C LEU A 132 -6.24 -2.44 1.43
N PRO A 133 -6.87 -1.25 1.47
CA PRO A 133 -8.32 -1.12 1.53
C PRO A 133 -9.02 -1.74 0.31
N TRP A 134 -10.00 -2.59 0.60
CA TRP A 134 -10.82 -3.25 -0.42
C TRP A 134 -11.68 -2.24 -1.20
N CYS A 135 -11.54 -2.21 -2.52
CA CYS A 135 -12.18 -1.22 -3.38
C CYS A 135 -13.45 -1.73 -4.09
N ASP A 136 -13.72 -3.05 -4.11
CA ASP A 136 -14.88 -3.58 -4.84
C ASP A 136 -16.21 -3.24 -4.16
N ASP A 137 -16.24 -3.09 -2.84
CA ASP A 137 -17.46 -2.80 -2.10
C ASP A 137 -17.71 -1.30 -1.86
N VAL A 138 -17.00 -0.42 -2.58
CA VAL A 138 -17.20 1.02 -2.48
C VAL A 138 -18.65 1.38 -2.88
N PRO A 139 -19.42 2.02 -1.98
CA PRO A 139 -20.80 2.44 -2.28
C PRO A 139 -20.87 3.41 -3.48
N GLU A 140 -21.92 3.31 -4.30
CA GLU A 140 -22.11 4.20 -5.47
C GLU A 140 -22.01 5.71 -5.14
N PRO A 141 -22.54 6.22 -4.01
CA PRO A 141 -22.37 7.63 -3.64
C PRO A 141 -20.91 8.05 -3.44
N ASP A 142 -20.07 7.14 -2.95
CA ASP A 142 -18.66 7.40 -2.67
C ASP A 142 -17.85 7.35 -3.98
N LEU A 143 -18.26 6.51 -4.94
CA LEU A 143 -17.67 6.50 -6.27
C LEU A 143 -17.70 7.88 -6.92
N GLU A 144 -18.86 8.55 -6.89
CA GLU A 144 -19.01 9.90 -7.45
C GLU A 144 -18.30 10.96 -6.58
N THR A 145 -18.46 10.89 -5.26
CA THR A 145 -17.91 11.89 -4.32
C THR A 145 -16.39 11.99 -4.40
N TYR A 146 -15.71 10.85 -4.49
CA TYR A 146 -14.25 10.77 -4.52
C TYR A 146 -13.70 10.56 -5.95
N GLY A 147 -14.58 10.42 -6.95
CA GLY A 147 -14.16 10.14 -8.33
C GLY A 147 -13.44 8.80 -8.47
N ILE A 148 -13.84 7.80 -7.68
CA ILE A 148 -13.31 6.43 -7.76
C ILE A 148 -13.87 5.79 -9.03
N ALA A 149 -12.98 5.31 -9.89
CA ALA A 149 -13.34 4.58 -11.10
C ALA A 149 -13.02 3.09 -10.93
N LYS A 150 -14.04 2.23 -10.97
CA LYS A 150 -13.83 0.78 -11.05
C LYS A 150 -13.19 0.43 -12.38
N LEU A 151 -12.00 -0.17 -12.36
CA LEU A 151 -11.28 -0.61 -13.55
C LEU A 151 -11.69 -2.05 -13.90
N ASP A 152 -11.74 -2.92 -12.90
CA ASP A 152 -12.25 -4.29 -12.99
C ASP A 152 -12.82 -4.76 -11.64
N SER A 153 -12.97 -6.08 -11.44
CA SER A 153 -13.51 -6.67 -10.20
C SER A 153 -12.58 -6.57 -8.99
N TYR A 154 -11.32 -6.19 -9.19
CA TYR A 154 -10.28 -6.18 -8.16
C TYR A 154 -9.50 -4.87 -8.13
N THR A 155 -9.81 -3.90 -8.98
CA THR A 155 -9.01 -2.68 -9.04
C THR A 155 -9.85 -1.44 -9.28
N CYS A 156 -9.48 -0.38 -8.57
CA CYS A 156 -10.11 0.92 -8.68
C CYS A 156 -9.04 2.00 -8.85
N ALA A 157 -9.30 2.97 -9.73
CA ALA A 157 -8.48 4.16 -9.87
C ALA A 157 -9.03 5.31 -9.04
N LEU A 158 -8.13 6.14 -8.53
CA LEU A 158 -8.44 7.41 -7.89
C LEU A 158 -7.68 8.55 -8.58
N PRO A 159 -8.25 9.76 -8.65
CA PRO A 159 -7.70 10.81 -9.49
C PRO A 159 -6.51 11.53 -8.84
N THR A 160 -6.42 11.56 -7.50
CA THR A 160 -5.40 12.33 -6.77
C THR A 160 -5.15 11.77 -5.37
N LYS A 161 -4.00 12.14 -4.78
CA LYS A 161 -3.69 11.92 -3.35
C LYS A 161 -4.77 12.46 -2.42
N ALA A 162 -5.27 13.65 -2.71
CA ALA A 162 -6.29 14.28 -1.88
C ALA A 162 -7.55 13.43 -1.84
N SER A 163 -7.98 12.90 -3.00
CA SER A 163 -9.16 12.05 -3.08
C SER A 163 -9.01 10.74 -2.30
N ILE A 164 -7.90 10.00 -2.47
CA ILE A 164 -7.68 8.78 -1.70
C ILE A 164 -7.59 9.09 -0.20
N SER A 165 -6.89 10.16 0.18
CA SER A 165 -6.74 10.52 1.59
C SER A 165 -8.09 10.89 2.22
N ASP A 166 -8.93 11.64 1.51
CA ASP A 166 -10.25 12.04 2.00
C ASP A 166 -11.22 10.85 2.08
N TYR A 167 -11.16 9.94 1.11
CA TYR A 167 -11.92 8.68 1.14
C TYR A 167 -11.49 7.81 2.33
N LEU A 168 -10.19 7.56 2.50
CA LEU A 168 -9.69 6.74 3.60
C LEU A 168 -10.04 7.33 4.96
N ARG A 169 -9.92 8.64 5.14
CA ARG A 169 -10.32 9.29 6.40
C ARG A 169 -11.83 9.23 6.63
N ALA A 170 -12.66 9.35 5.59
CA ALA A 170 -14.11 9.32 5.77
C ALA A 170 -14.64 7.90 6.06
N THR A 171 -14.07 6.90 5.40
CA THR A 171 -14.57 5.52 5.41
C THR A 171 -13.88 4.66 6.47
N TYR A 172 -12.57 4.82 6.64
CA TYR A 172 -11.75 3.92 7.45
C TYR A 172 -11.38 4.44 8.84
N MET A 173 -11.77 5.66 9.21
CA MET A 173 -11.37 6.22 10.52
C MET A 173 -11.74 5.32 11.71
N GLY A 174 -12.92 4.68 11.69
CA GLY A 174 -13.31 3.75 12.75
C GLY A 174 -12.40 2.52 12.83
N PHE A 175 -11.94 2.01 11.69
CA PHE A 175 -10.98 0.91 11.60
C PHE A 175 -9.57 1.34 12.00
N PHE A 176 -9.17 2.56 11.63
CA PHE A 176 -7.94 3.19 12.12
C PHE A 176 -7.92 3.41 13.63
N GLU A 177 -9.05 3.26 14.34
CA GLU A 177 -9.10 3.30 15.80
C GLU A 177 -9.24 1.90 16.44
N ASP A 178 -9.37 0.85 15.63
CA ASP A 178 -9.61 -0.53 16.06
C ASP A 178 -8.33 -1.36 15.95
N PRO A 179 -7.65 -1.71 17.05
CA PRO A 179 -6.44 -2.53 17.00
C PRO A 179 -6.66 -3.90 16.36
N ASP A 180 -7.82 -4.52 16.56
CA ASP A 180 -8.12 -5.85 16.05
C ASP A 180 -8.15 -5.84 14.51
N TRP A 181 -8.58 -4.73 13.91
CA TRP A 181 -8.57 -4.59 12.45
C TRP A 181 -7.17 -4.71 11.85
N TRP A 182 -6.13 -4.23 12.54
CA TRP A 182 -4.76 -4.31 12.04
C TRP A 182 -4.09 -5.67 12.30
N GLU A 183 -4.63 -6.49 13.21
CA GLU A 183 -4.11 -7.82 13.51
C GLU A 183 -4.67 -8.90 12.57
N ASP A 184 -5.84 -8.66 11.97
CA ASP A 184 -6.64 -9.63 11.21
C ASP A 184 -6.51 -9.54 9.67
N SER A 185 -5.61 -8.72 9.15
CA SER A 185 -5.56 -8.33 7.73
C SER A 185 -4.68 -9.14 6.78
#